data_AF-A0A284RIK9-F1
#
_entry.id   AF-A0A284RIK9-F1
#
_cell.length_a   1.000
_cell.length_b   1.000
_cell.length_c   1.000
_cell.angle_alpha   90.00
_cell.angle_beta   90.00
_cell.angle_gamma   90.00
#
_symmetry.space_group_name_H-M   'P 1'
#
loop_
_entity.id
_entity.type
_entity.pdbx_description
1 polymer ?
#
loop_
_entity_poly.entity_id
_entity_poly.type
_entity_poly.pdbx_seq_one_letter_code
_entity_poly.pdbx_strand_id
1 'polypeptide(L)'
;MTIIPAAMVKSICRTKTWFSLLISCVVYCISFFLLLGHQSGPEPPFGLCLINASLVYAGLPSIAAAGLILIVELYLRLTSTMSDVDKRRVTRMLWCPPVVHAVVFWAVMVYGLSDVTKVERDKTGFYCLVDHPASSDLLYHSD
;
A
#
# COMPACT_ATOMS: atom_id res chain seq x y z
N MET A 1 -6.15 15.86 -18.41
CA MET A 1 -5.17 16.10 -19.49
C MET A 1 -4.11 14.97 -19.53
N THR A 2 -4.50 13.69 -19.70
CA THR A 2 -3.55 12.56 -19.84
C THR A 2 -4.07 11.38 -20.66
N ILE A 3 -5.20 11.52 -21.39
CA ILE A 3 -5.76 10.42 -22.18
C ILE A 3 -5.06 10.30 -23.55
N ILE A 4 -4.48 11.40 -24.04
CA ILE A 4 -3.88 11.52 -25.38
C ILE A 4 -2.62 10.65 -25.55
N PRO A 5 -1.66 10.59 -24.60
CA PRO A 5 -0.51 9.69 -24.74
C PRO A 5 -0.90 8.21 -24.68
N ALA A 6 -1.95 7.87 -23.94
CA ALA A 6 -2.42 6.49 -23.79
C ALA A 6 -3.07 5.92 -25.07
N ALA A 7 -3.73 6.78 -25.85
CA ALA A 7 -4.33 6.38 -27.13
C ALA A 7 -3.29 6.17 -28.25
N MET A 8 -2.14 6.84 -28.15
CA MET A 8 -1.09 6.80 -29.19
C MET A 8 -0.14 5.61 -29.07
N VAL A 9 -0.10 4.90 -27.93
CA VAL A 9 0.84 3.80 -27.74
C VAL A 9 0.10 2.46 -27.69
N LYS A 10 -0.25 1.94 -28.88
CA LYS A 10 -0.77 0.57 -29.06
C LYS A 10 0.28 -0.53 -28.77
N SER A 11 1.50 -0.16 -28.37
CA SER A 11 2.68 -1.04 -28.29
C SER A 11 3.39 -0.98 -26.92
N ILE A 12 2.69 -0.76 -25.81
CA ILE A 12 3.29 -0.99 -24.48
C ILE A 12 3.05 -2.45 -24.08
N CYS A 13 4.05 -3.31 -24.24
CA CYS A 13 4.09 -4.59 -23.56
C CYS A 13 4.24 -4.34 -22.05
N ARG A 14 3.12 -4.44 -21.31
CA ARG A 14 3.12 -4.27 -19.85
C ARG A 14 3.80 -5.47 -19.18
N THR A 15 4.71 -5.19 -18.25
CA THR A 15 5.42 -6.22 -17.47
C THR A 15 4.54 -6.79 -16.36
N LYS A 16 4.89 -7.95 -15.81
CA LYS A 16 4.18 -8.53 -14.65
C LYS A 16 4.23 -7.61 -13.42
N THR A 17 5.33 -6.87 -13.25
CA THR A 17 5.53 -5.92 -12.15
C THR A 17 4.64 -4.69 -12.25
N TRP A 18 4.24 -4.31 -13.47
CA TRP A 18 3.20 -3.28 -13.67
C TRP A 18 1.87 -3.70 -13.04
N PHE A 19 1.44 -4.94 -13.29
CA PHE A 19 0.24 -5.49 -12.66
C PHE A 19 0.38 -5.60 -11.14
N SER A 20 1.57 -5.93 -10.63
CA SER A 20 1.84 -5.92 -9.19
C SER A 20 1.58 -4.56 -8.56
N LEU A 21 2.09 -3.49 -9.18
CA LEU A 21 1.88 -2.12 -8.70
C LEU A 21 0.39 -1.75 -8.72
N LEU A 22 -0.30 -2.07 -9.81
CA LEU A 22 -1.75 -1.81 -9.91
C LEU A 22 -2.54 -2.56 -8.84
N ILE A 23 -2.22 -3.83 -8.59
CA ILE A 23 -2.88 -4.63 -7.55
C ILE A 23 -2.60 -4.02 -6.18
N SER A 24 -1.36 -3.64 -5.87
CA SER A 24 -1.02 -2.95 -4.61
C SER A 24 -1.82 -1.65 -4.42
N CYS A 25 -1.97 -0.84 -5.48
CA CYS A 25 -2.79 0.37 -5.43
C CYS A 25 -4.27 0.06 -5.21
N VAL A 26 -4.82 -0.94 -5.90
CA VAL A 26 -6.22 -1.36 -5.73
C VAL A 26 -6.47 -1.84 -4.30
N VAL A 27 -5.60 -2.69 -3.76
CA VAL A 27 -5.69 -3.17 -2.37
C VAL A 27 -5.66 -1.98 -1.40
N TYR A 28 -4.76 -1.02 -1.60
CA TYR A 28 -4.69 0.19 -0.77
C TYR A 28 -5.97 1.03 -0.82
N CYS A 29 -6.56 1.23 -2.01
CA CYS A 29 -7.83 1.94 -2.14
C CYS A 29 -8.98 1.18 -1.45
N ILE A 30 -9.02 -0.16 -1.58
CA ILE A 30 -10.02 -1.00 -0.92
C ILE A 30 -9.95 -0.84 0.60
N SER A 31 -8.76 -0.66 1.18
CA SER A 31 -8.60 -0.42 2.62
C SER A 31 -9.48 0.72 3.10
N PHE A 32 -9.48 1.87 2.43
CA PHE A 32 -10.30 3.04 2.80
C PHE A 32 -11.80 2.77 2.69
N PHE A 33 -12.23 1.94 1.73
CA PHE A 33 -13.64 1.61 1.57
C PHE A 33 -14.20 0.76 2.72
N LEU A 34 -13.36 0.12 3.54
CA LEU A 34 -13.83 -0.64 4.70
C LEU A 34 -14.53 0.24 5.74
N LEU A 35 -14.22 1.53 5.80
CA LEU A 35 -14.84 2.48 6.73
C LEU A 35 -16.11 3.15 6.18
N LEU A 36 -16.58 2.78 4.99
CA LEU A 36 -17.81 3.32 4.43
C LEU A 36 -18.98 3.11 5.41
N GLY A 37 -19.75 4.17 5.64
CA GLY A 37 -20.85 4.19 6.61
C GLY A 37 -20.44 4.48 8.05
N HIS A 38 -19.14 4.44 8.37
CA HIS A 38 -18.58 4.78 9.69
C HIS A 38 -17.66 6.00 9.65
N GLN A 39 -17.80 6.84 8.62
CA GLN A 39 -16.98 8.04 8.43
C GLN A 39 -17.30 9.15 9.44
N SER A 40 -18.57 9.21 9.90
CA SER A 40 -19.07 10.23 10.83
C SER A 40 -19.88 9.58 11.94
N GLY A 41 -20.09 10.31 13.04
CA GLY A 41 -20.90 9.84 14.16
C GLY A 41 -20.10 8.96 15.14
N PRO A 42 -20.71 7.94 15.76
CA PRO A 42 -20.04 7.13 16.78
C PRO A 42 -18.82 6.41 16.23
N GLU A 43 -17.90 6.02 17.12
CA GLU A 43 -16.68 5.30 16.74
C GLU A 43 -17.01 3.94 16.09
N PRO A 44 -16.28 3.55 15.02
CA PRO A 44 -16.44 2.25 14.38
C PRO A 44 -16.15 1.10 15.35
N PRO A 45 -16.71 -0.10 15.10
CA PRO A 45 -16.34 -1.29 15.85
C PRO A 45 -14.82 -1.51 15.80
N PHE A 46 -14.22 -1.76 16.97
CA PHE A 46 -12.77 -1.90 17.13
C PHE A 46 -12.12 -2.81 16.07
N GLY A 47 -12.68 -4.00 15.83
CA GLY A 47 -12.13 -4.95 14.86
C GLY A 47 -12.15 -4.41 13.42
N LEU A 48 -13.20 -3.68 13.04
CA LEU A 48 -13.28 -3.03 11.72
C LEU A 48 -12.21 -1.95 11.59
N CYS A 49 -12.06 -1.13 12.64
CA CYS A 49 -11.09 -0.04 12.69
C CYS A 49 -9.64 -0.55 12.66
N LEU A 50 -9.35 -1.61 13.42
CA LEU A 50 -8.03 -2.23 13.46
C LEU A 50 -7.66 -2.90 12.12
N ILE A 51 -8.60 -3.60 11.48
CA ILE A 51 -8.37 -4.21 10.15
C ILE A 51 -8.12 -3.11 9.12
N ASN A 52 -8.94 -2.04 9.13
CA ASN A 52 -8.77 -0.90 8.25
C ASN A 52 -7.40 -0.25 8.44
N ALA A 53 -7.02 0.08 9.67
CA ALA A 53 -5.71 0.65 9.98
C ALA A 53 -4.57 -0.27 9.49
N SER A 54 -4.62 -1.55 9.87
CA SER A 54 -3.59 -2.53 9.48
C SER A 54 -3.39 -2.62 7.96
N LEU A 55 -4.48 -2.55 7.18
CA LEU A 55 -4.42 -2.56 5.72
C LEU A 55 -3.90 -1.24 5.12
N VAL A 56 -4.27 -0.09 5.70
CA VAL A 56 -3.78 1.23 5.27
C VAL A 56 -2.28 1.35 5.49
N TYR A 57 -1.81 1.04 6.70
CA TYR A 57 -0.37 1.06 7.04
C TYR A 57 0.43 0.05 6.21
N ALA A 58 -0.12 -1.13 5.89
CA ALA A 58 0.54 -2.13 5.04
C ALA A 58 0.54 -1.77 3.54
N GLY A 59 -0.40 -0.94 3.08
CA GLY A 59 -0.53 -0.59 1.66
C GLY A 59 0.62 0.27 1.14
N LEU A 60 1.01 1.30 1.90
CA LEU A 60 2.09 2.23 1.52
C LEU A 60 3.44 1.51 1.27
N PRO A 61 3.97 0.67 2.18
CA PRO A 61 5.18 -0.11 1.94
C PRO A 61 5.06 -1.08 0.77
N SER A 62 3.89 -1.70 0.57
CA SER A 62 3.63 -2.62 -0.55
C SER A 62 3.70 -1.90 -1.90
N ILE A 63 3.08 -0.72 -2.01
CA ILE A 63 3.15 0.12 -3.21
C ILE A 63 4.59 0.55 -3.47
N ALA A 64 5.32 0.99 -2.44
CA ALA A 64 6.72 1.37 -2.58
C ALA A 64 7.60 0.20 -3.08
N ALA A 65 7.41 -1.00 -2.51
CA ALA A 65 8.11 -2.21 -2.95
C ALA A 65 7.76 -2.56 -4.41
N ALA A 66 6.47 -2.53 -4.78
CA ALA A 66 6.04 -2.82 -6.15
C ALA A 66 6.57 -1.78 -7.17
N GLY A 67 6.58 -0.51 -6.79
CA GLY A 67 7.14 0.58 -7.59
C GLY A 67 8.65 0.43 -7.82
N LEU A 68 9.41 0.11 -6.77
CA LEU A 68 10.84 -0.15 -6.88
C LEU A 68 11.14 -1.30 -7.83
N ILE A 69 10.40 -2.40 -7.71
CA ILE A 69 10.58 -3.58 -8.57
C ILE A 69 10.25 -3.27 -10.03
N LEU A 70 9.20 -2.48 -10.28
CA LEU A 70 8.86 -2.02 -11.63
C LEU A 70 10.00 -1.17 -12.23
N ILE A 71 10.55 -0.22 -11.46
CA ILE A 71 11.67 0.63 -11.90
C ILE A 71 12.91 -0.23 -12.19
N VAL A 72 13.23 -1.17 -11.30
CA VAL A 72 14.37 -2.09 -11.48
C VAL A 72 14.18 -2.96 -12.73
N GLU A 73 12.99 -3.53 -12.94
CA GLU A 73 12.72 -4.33 -14.14
C GLU A 73 12.82 -3.47 -15.41
N LEU A 74 12.29 -2.25 -15.39
CA LEU A 74 12.38 -1.32 -16.51
C LEU A 74 13.83 -0.94 -16.81
N TYR A 75 14.61 -0.58 -15.78
CA TYR A 75 16.01 -0.23 -15.91
C TYR A 75 16.83 -1.38 -16.50
N LEU A 76 16.63 -2.61 -15.99
CA LEU A 76 17.31 -3.80 -16.52
C LEU A 76 16.96 -4.04 -17.98
N ARG A 77 15.66 -3.95 -18.36
CA ARG A 77 15.22 -4.12 -19.75
C ARG A 77 15.78 -3.07 -20.71
N LEU A 78 15.95 -1.83 -20.25
CA LEU A 78 16.49 -0.73 -21.06
C LEU A 78 18.01 -0.81 -21.22
N THR A 79 18.73 -1.22 -20.17
CA THR A 79 20.20 -1.32 -20.18
C THR A 79 20.71 -2.60 -20.79
N SER A 80 19.95 -3.70 -20.69
CA SER A 80 20.29 -4.95 -21.36
C SER A 80 19.81 -4.92 -22.81
N THR A 81 20.67 -4.52 -23.74
CA THR A 81 20.29 -4.26 -25.13
C THR A 81 19.52 -5.41 -25.81
N MET A 82 19.69 -6.69 -25.46
CA MET A 82 18.87 -7.82 -25.96
C MET A 82 18.90 -9.08 -25.06
N SER A 83 19.18 -9.02 -23.75
CA SER A 83 19.20 -10.23 -22.91
C SER A 83 17.84 -10.52 -22.27
N ASP A 84 17.36 -11.75 -22.39
CA ASP A 84 16.14 -12.22 -21.72
C ASP A 84 16.29 -12.00 -20.20
N VAL A 85 15.58 -11.00 -19.67
CA VAL A 85 15.55 -10.74 -18.23
C VAL A 85 15.08 -12.01 -17.55
N ASP A 86 15.93 -12.58 -16.68
CA ASP A 86 15.67 -13.86 -16.03
C ASP A 86 14.29 -13.85 -15.37
N LYS A 87 13.37 -14.61 -15.97
CA LYS A 87 11.98 -14.74 -15.51
C LYS A 87 11.92 -15.21 -14.06
N ARG A 88 12.89 -16.03 -13.62
CA ARG A 88 12.99 -16.51 -12.24
C ARG A 88 13.33 -15.37 -11.27
N ARG A 89 14.23 -14.47 -11.66
CA ARG A 89 14.57 -13.27 -10.87
C ARG A 89 13.35 -12.35 -10.73
N VAL A 90 12.62 -12.11 -11.81
CA VAL A 90 11.40 -11.27 -11.79
C VAL A 90 10.30 -11.90 -10.93
N THR A 91 10.05 -13.20 -11.09
CA THR A 91 9.07 -13.92 -10.25
C THR A 91 9.46 -13.88 -8.78
N ARG A 92 10.75 -14.00 -8.44
CA ARG A 92 11.22 -13.87 -7.05
C ARG A 92 10.99 -12.45 -6.51
N MET A 93 11.24 -11.41 -7.31
CA MET A 93 10.95 -10.03 -6.92
C MET A 93 9.46 -9.80 -6.69
N LEU A 94 8.59 -10.42 -7.50
CA LEU A 94 7.14 -10.28 -7.40
C LEU A 94 6.55 -10.75 -6.06
N TRP A 95 7.26 -11.61 -5.32
CA TRP A 95 6.87 -12.01 -3.97
C TRP A 95 7.15 -10.95 -2.91
N CYS A 96 7.99 -9.96 -3.18
CA CYS A 96 8.35 -8.94 -2.20
C CYS A 96 7.16 -8.05 -1.79
N PRO A 97 6.36 -7.45 -2.69
CA PRO A 97 5.21 -6.64 -2.29
C PRO A 97 4.18 -7.35 -1.40
N PRO A 98 3.70 -8.59 -1.71
CA PRO A 98 2.77 -9.28 -0.83
C PRO A 98 3.41 -9.72 0.49
N VAL A 99 4.70 -10.06 0.51
CA VAL A 99 5.41 -10.39 1.76
C VAL A 99 5.53 -9.16 2.65
N VAL A 100 5.97 -8.02 2.11
CA VAL A 100 6.05 -6.76 2.84
C VAL A 100 4.67 -6.37 3.38
N HIS A 101 3.63 -6.49 2.55
CA HIS A 101 2.27 -6.21 2.97
C HIS A 101 1.85 -7.10 4.14
N ALA A 102 2.05 -8.42 4.04
CA ALA A 102 1.67 -9.36 5.10
C ALA A 102 2.44 -9.10 6.40
N VAL A 103 3.75 -8.81 6.32
CA VAL A 103 4.58 -8.51 7.49
C VAL A 103 4.08 -7.25 8.20
N VAL A 104 3.86 -6.16 7.47
CA VAL A 104 3.40 -4.90 8.07
C VAL A 104 1.96 -5.03 8.60
N PHE A 105 1.08 -5.70 7.86
CA PHE A 105 -0.30 -5.96 8.29
C PHE A 105 -0.31 -6.69 9.63
N TRP A 106 0.43 -7.80 9.75
CA TRP A 106 0.48 -8.56 11.00
C TRP A 106 1.16 -7.78 12.13
N ALA A 107 2.20 -7.00 11.84
CA ALA A 107 2.86 -6.18 12.85
C ALA A 107 1.89 -5.15 13.46
N VAL A 108 1.14 -4.42 12.62
CA VAL A 108 0.15 -3.43 13.08
C VAL A 108 -1.03 -4.10 13.78
N MET A 109 -1.50 -5.24 13.25
CA MET A 109 -2.59 -6.02 13.86
C MET A 109 -2.21 -6.48 15.28
N VAL A 110 -1.04 -7.08 15.45
CA VAL A 110 -0.56 -7.57 16.76
C VAL A 110 -0.34 -6.40 17.73
N TYR A 111 0.22 -5.30 17.25
CA TYR A 111 0.41 -4.10 18.08
C TYR A 111 -0.93 -3.51 18.54
N GLY A 112 -1.91 -3.34 17.64
CA GLY A 112 -3.23 -2.82 17.98
C GLY A 112 -4.06 -3.76 18.87
N LEU A 113 -3.86 -5.08 18.76
CA LEU A 113 -4.46 -6.06 19.69
C LEU A 113 -3.82 -6.01 21.08
N SER A 114 -2.57 -5.61 21.18
CA SER A 114 -1.85 -5.52 22.46
C SER A 114 -2.29 -4.31 23.28
N ASP A 115 -2.78 -3.26 22.62
CA ASP A 115 -3.18 -2.01 23.28
C ASP A 115 -4.39 -1.39 22.58
N VAL A 116 -5.57 -1.91 22.91
CA VAL A 116 -6.83 -1.60 22.22
C VAL A 116 -7.25 -0.13 22.32
N THR A 117 -6.75 0.60 23.33
CA THR A 117 -7.05 2.02 23.56
C THR A 117 -6.34 2.94 22.58
N LYS A 118 -5.34 2.42 21.83
CA LYS A 118 -4.57 3.18 20.83
C LYS A 118 -5.18 3.14 19.43
N VAL A 119 -6.30 2.43 19.23
CA VAL A 119 -6.93 2.33 17.92
C VAL A 119 -8.11 3.30 17.89
N GLU A 120 -7.98 4.36 17.10
CA GLU A 120 -9.01 5.39 16.96
C GLU A 120 -9.19 5.76 15.49
N ARG A 121 -10.39 6.24 15.12
CA ARG A 121 -10.62 6.84 13.81
C ARG A 121 -9.88 8.18 13.70
N ASP A 122 -9.19 8.38 12.58
CA ASP A 122 -8.52 9.66 12.30
C ASP A 122 -9.52 10.84 12.21
N LYS A 123 -9.03 12.06 12.45
CA LYS A 123 -9.84 13.29 12.38
C LYS A 123 -10.52 13.50 11.02
N THR A 124 -9.94 12.96 9.94
CA THR A 124 -10.57 13.03 8.60
C THR A 124 -11.74 12.08 8.42
N GLY A 125 -11.88 11.06 9.29
CA GLY A 125 -12.92 10.04 9.22
C GLY A 125 -12.74 9.00 8.11
N PHE A 126 -11.66 9.06 7.31
CA PHE A 126 -11.47 8.18 6.16
C PHE A 126 -10.74 6.87 6.48
N TYR A 127 -10.01 6.83 7.58
CA TYR A 127 -9.26 5.65 8.02
C TYR A 127 -9.05 5.68 9.54
N CYS A 128 -8.62 4.56 10.08
CA CYS A 128 -8.22 4.43 11.47
C CYS A 128 -6.71 4.50 11.63
N LEU A 129 -6.28 5.11 12.73
CA LEU A 129 -4.88 5.20 13.13
C LEU A 129 -4.62 4.28 14.32
N VAL A 130 -3.36 3.86 14.43
CA VAL A 130 -2.86 3.14 15.59
C VAL A 130 -1.82 4.04 16.24
N ASP A 131 -2.13 4.54 17.42
CA ASP A 131 -1.38 5.61 18.03
C ASP A 131 0.03 5.14 18.44
N HIS A 132 1.02 5.91 18.04
CA HIS A 132 2.43 5.64 18.33
C HIS A 132 3.07 6.90 18.92
N PRO A 133 4.03 6.77 19.86
CA PRO A 133 4.65 7.94 20.48
C PRO A 133 5.28 8.92 19.47
N ALA A 134 5.70 8.43 18.30
CA ALA A 134 6.22 9.25 17.21
C ALA A 134 5.15 10.07 16.44
N SER A 135 3.87 9.70 16.46
CA SER A 135 2.79 10.48 15.83
C SER A 135 2.35 11.67 16.68
N SER A 136 2.38 11.53 18.01
CA SER A 136 2.09 12.62 18.95
C SER A 136 3.06 13.80 18.84
N ASP A 137 4.35 13.55 18.57
CA ASP A 137 5.37 14.60 18.43
C ASP A 137 5.18 15.45 17.16
N LEU A 138 4.67 14.86 16.08
CA LEU A 138 4.38 15.58 14.83
C LEU A 138 3.11 16.43 14.91
N LEU A 139 2.12 15.99 15.70
CA LEU A 139 0.91 16.77 15.97
C LEU A 139 1.21 17.98 16.87
N TYR A 140 2.09 17.83 17.87
CA TYR A 140 2.47 18.94 18.76
C TYR A 140 3.27 20.05 18.04
N HIS A 141 3.91 19.73 16.91
CA HIS A 141 4.69 20.68 16.13
C HIS A 141 3.92 21.35 14.98
N SER A 142 2.65 20.99 14.78
CA SER A 142 1.78 21.56 13.74
C SER A 142 0.76 22.58 14.27
N ASP A 143 0.74 22.83 15.58
CA ASP A 143 0.07 23.96 16.25
C ASP A 143 1.05 25.13 16.48
#